data_AF-A0A970UC26-F1
#
_entry.id   AF-A0A970UC26-F1
#
_cell.length_a   1.000
_cell.length_b   1.000
_cell.length_c   1.000
_cell.angle_alpha   90.00
_cell.angle_beta   90.00
_cell.angle_gamma   90.00
#
_symmetry.space_group_name_H-M   'P 1'
#
loop_
_entity.id
_entity.type
_entity.pdbx_description
1 polymer ?
#
loop_
_entity_poly.entity_id
_entity_poly.type
_entity_poly.pdbx_seq_one_letter_code
_entity_poly.pdbx_strand_id
1 'polypeptide(L)'
;MLKQISIKNYALIDRLETTFEAGFSVLTGETGAGKSIILGALSLILGQRADQQAVKDKNEKCIIEGIFDISRHDLRFFFDENNLDYQPELTILRREILPSGKSRAFVNDTPVMLSQMKPLADLLIDIHSQNSIILLQDAAFQLDVLDNFCDNTHELRNYKSLYHSYRIKVQQIETLRKAEEQARAEQDFYKYQYDEIVKAAPAIGEQQEIEEELGMLRHAEEIKSRLFNVSQLLEADNGMEQIFGEILTEYKPLRSYSAELNAIGERFESSRLELMDLAAEVHKIGERVEVNPDRAEALTGRVNLIYQLQHKHKVADVESLLAVRDEYRRKMDDYDSLADKITAGEKELELMMKKLQEQAAALSVSR
;
A
#
# COMPACT_ATOMS: atom_id res chain seq x y z
N MET A 1 -27.64 -24.83 -26.84
CA MET A 1 -28.06 -26.12 -27.43
C MET A 1 -27.00 -27.17 -27.15
N LEU A 2 -27.37 -28.33 -26.62
CA LEU A 2 -26.46 -29.48 -26.50
C LEU A 2 -26.12 -30.05 -27.89
N LYS A 3 -24.83 -30.08 -28.25
CA LYS A 3 -24.32 -30.69 -29.50
C LYS A 3 -23.91 -32.13 -29.31
N GLN A 4 -23.32 -32.45 -28.16
CA GLN A 4 -22.78 -33.78 -27.89
C GLN A 4 -22.81 -34.09 -26.40
N ILE A 5 -23.05 -35.35 -26.07
CA ILE A 5 -22.84 -35.91 -24.73
C ILE A 5 -21.85 -37.07 -24.81
N SER A 6 -20.92 -37.12 -23.88
CA SER A 6 -20.01 -38.25 -23.65
C SER A 6 -20.19 -38.75 -22.23
N ILE A 7 -20.39 -40.05 -22.07
CA ILE A 7 -20.57 -40.73 -20.79
C ILE A 7 -19.59 -41.88 -20.72
N LYS A 8 -18.81 -41.96 -19.65
CA LYS A 8 -17.90 -43.06 -19.36
C LYS A 8 -18.11 -43.56 -17.94
N ASN A 9 -18.23 -44.88 -17.78
CA ASN A 9 -18.30 -45.57 -16.48
C ASN A 9 -19.49 -45.11 -15.60
N TYR A 10 -20.70 -45.08 -16.16
CA TYR A 10 -21.92 -44.61 -15.47
C TYR A 10 -23.09 -45.57 -15.64
N ALA A 11 -23.71 -45.98 -14.53
CA ALA A 11 -24.79 -46.96 -14.47
C ALA A 11 -24.47 -48.25 -15.24
N LEU A 12 -25.12 -48.48 -16.38
CA LEU A 12 -24.85 -49.65 -17.26
C LEU A 12 -23.88 -49.33 -18.40
N ILE A 13 -23.51 -48.07 -18.59
CA ILE A 13 -22.71 -47.56 -19.71
C ILE A 13 -21.21 -47.65 -19.40
N ASP A 14 -20.47 -48.40 -20.22
CA ASP A 14 -18.99 -48.35 -20.23
C ASP A 14 -18.50 -47.09 -20.93
N ARG A 15 -19.00 -46.86 -22.15
CA ARG A 15 -18.76 -45.65 -22.95
C ARG A 15 -19.96 -45.39 -23.86
N LEU A 16 -20.43 -44.15 -23.89
CA LEU A 16 -21.44 -43.65 -24.83
C LEU A 16 -20.99 -42.28 -25.34
N GLU A 17 -21.05 -42.07 -26.64
CA GLU A 17 -20.92 -40.76 -27.26
C GLU A 17 -22.07 -40.58 -28.24
N THR A 18 -22.85 -39.51 -28.04
CA THR A 18 -24.03 -39.21 -28.86
C THR A 18 -24.03 -37.74 -29.25
N THR A 19 -24.25 -37.47 -30.52
CA THR A 19 -24.42 -36.12 -31.07
C THR A 19 -25.91 -35.81 -31.25
N PHE A 20 -26.27 -34.54 -31.08
CA PHE A 20 -27.64 -34.04 -31.19
C PHE A 20 -27.71 -32.97 -32.28
N GLU A 21 -28.78 -33.04 -33.07
CA GLU A 21 -29.11 -32.03 -34.08
C GLU A 21 -30.13 -31.03 -33.55
N ALA A 22 -30.20 -29.87 -34.20
CA ALA A 22 -31.09 -28.80 -33.78
C ALA A 22 -32.56 -29.18 -33.99
N GLY A 23 -33.41 -28.78 -33.05
CA GLY A 23 -34.85 -29.05 -33.12
C GLY A 23 -35.25 -30.24 -32.25
N PHE A 24 -36.02 -31.16 -32.84
CA PHE A 24 -36.66 -32.25 -32.09
C PHE A 24 -35.91 -33.57 -32.24
N SER A 25 -35.27 -34.00 -31.15
CA SER A 25 -34.59 -35.30 -31.06
C SER A 25 -35.44 -36.29 -30.27
N VAL A 26 -35.62 -37.50 -30.81
CA VAL A 26 -36.39 -38.58 -30.15
C VAL A 26 -35.45 -39.74 -29.83
N LEU A 27 -35.40 -40.11 -28.54
CA LEU A 27 -34.70 -41.29 -28.06
C LEU A 27 -35.70 -42.43 -27.87
N THR A 28 -35.56 -43.50 -28.66
CA THR A 28 -36.40 -44.72 -28.60
C THR A 28 -35.60 -45.94 -28.17
N GLY A 29 -36.26 -46.98 -27.65
CA GLY A 29 -35.65 -48.24 -27.27
C GLY A 29 -36.66 -49.24 -26.71
N GLU A 30 -36.21 -50.45 -26.39
CA GLU A 30 -37.06 -51.54 -25.87
C GLU A 30 -37.44 -51.31 -24.38
N THR A 31 -36.54 -50.71 -23.60
CA THR A 31 -36.77 -50.38 -22.18
C THR A 31 -36.49 -48.90 -21.91
N GLY A 32 -37.21 -48.32 -20.94
CA GLY A 32 -37.00 -46.92 -20.50
C GLY A 32 -35.65 -46.66 -19.81
N ALA A 33 -34.84 -47.69 -19.57
CA ALA A 33 -33.59 -47.59 -18.85
C ALA A 33 -32.55 -46.70 -19.57
N GLY A 34 -32.41 -46.81 -20.89
CA GLY A 34 -31.45 -46.01 -21.66
C GLY A 34 -31.73 -44.50 -21.59
N LYS A 35 -33.01 -44.11 -21.71
CA LYS A 35 -33.46 -42.73 -21.57
C LYS A 35 -33.17 -42.20 -20.16
N SER A 36 -33.53 -42.98 -19.13
CA SER A 36 -33.31 -42.58 -17.72
C SER A 36 -31.82 -42.45 -17.38
N ILE A 37 -30.96 -43.31 -17.94
CA ILE A 37 -29.51 -43.22 -17.73
C ILE A 37 -28.93 -41.94 -18.37
N ILE A 38 -29.32 -41.60 -19.60
CA ILE A 38 -28.85 -40.37 -20.26
C ILE A 38 -29.35 -39.13 -19.49
N LEU A 39 -30.61 -39.11 -19.05
CA LEU A 39 -31.15 -38.00 -18.26
C LEU A 39 -30.47 -37.88 -16.88
N GLY A 40 -30.18 -39.01 -16.22
CA GLY A 40 -29.42 -39.03 -14.97
C GLY A 40 -27.98 -38.55 -15.14
N ALA A 41 -27.35 -38.84 -16.28
CA ALA A 41 -26.02 -38.34 -16.59
C ALA A 41 -26.03 -36.82 -16.82
N LEU A 42 -27.01 -36.32 -17.60
CA LEU A 42 -27.20 -34.88 -17.80
C LEU A 42 -27.47 -34.15 -16.48
N SER A 43 -28.24 -34.75 -15.58
CA SER A 43 -28.54 -34.13 -14.28
C SER A 43 -27.29 -33.93 -13.40
N LEU A 44 -26.24 -34.75 -13.58
CA LEU A 44 -24.95 -34.57 -12.91
C LEU A 44 -24.14 -33.39 -13.47
N ILE A 45 -24.26 -33.10 -14.77
CA ILE A 45 -23.72 -31.87 -15.37
C ILE A 45 -24.55 -30.65 -14.92
N LEU A 46 -25.85 -30.81 -14.63
CA LEU A 46 -26.71 -29.79 -14.02
C LEU A 46 -26.43 -29.53 -12.53
N GLY A 47 -25.37 -30.12 -11.99
CA GLY A 47 -24.95 -29.87 -10.61
C GLY A 47 -25.79 -30.60 -9.56
N GLN A 48 -26.54 -31.63 -9.93
CA GLN A 48 -27.12 -32.54 -8.94
C GLN A 48 -26.04 -33.32 -8.19
N ARG A 49 -26.38 -33.79 -6.99
CA ARG A 49 -25.46 -34.60 -6.19
C ARG A 49 -25.19 -35.92 -6.90
N ALA A 50 -23.90 -36.26 -7.01
CA ALA A 50 -23.46 -37.55 -7.50
C ALA A 50 -23.73 -38.63 -6.45
N ASP A 51 -24.52 -39.64 -6.82
CA ASP A 51 -24.62 -40.87 -6.05
C ASP A 51 -23.50 -41.82 -6.50
N GLN A 52 -22.68 -42.28 -5.55
CA GLN A 52 -21.63 -43.27 -5.84
C GLN A 52 -22.19 -44.61 -6.32
N GLN A 53 -23.45 -44.91 -6.01
CA GLN A 53 -24.12 -46.10 -6.54
C GLN A 53 -24.33 -46.05 -8.05
N ALA A 54 -24.27 -44.84 -8.65
CA ALA A 54 -24.40 -44.66 -10.09
C ALA A 54 -23.08 -44.89 -10.86
N VAL A 55 -21.96 -45.16 -10.18
CA VAL A 55 -20.68 -45.52 -10.83
C VAL A 55 -20.65 -47.04 -11.08
N LYS A 56 -20.36 -47.45 -12.31
CA LYS A 56 -20.38 -48.87 -12.72
C LYS A 56 -19.20 -49.65 -12.14
N ASP A 57 -17.98 -49.27 -12.52
CA ASP A 57 -16.73 -49.75 -11.96
C ASP A 57 -16.20 -48.75 -10.93
N LYS A 58 -16.19 -49.18 -9.67
CA LYS A 58 -15.75 -48.36 -8.54
C LYS A 58 -14.25 -48.09 -8.51
N ASN A 59 -13.46 -48.81 -9.31
CA ASN A 59 -12.01 -48.64 -9.40
C ASN A 59 -11.60 -47.64 -10.49
N GLU A 60 -12.51 -47.28 -11.40
CA GLU A 60 -12.26 -46.31 -12.45
C GLU A 60 -13.01 -44.99 -12.21
N LYS A 61 -12.50 -43.89 -12.78
CA LYS A 61 -13.23 -42.61 -12.73
C LYS A 61 -14.42 -42.61 -13.67
N CYS A 62 -15.55 -42.08 -13.21
CA CYS A 62 -16.72 -41.79 -14.03
C CYS A 62 -16.61 -40.38 -14.60
N ILE A 63 -16.92 -40.22 -15.89
CA ILE A 63 -16.80 -38.94 -16.61
C ILE A 63 -18.08 -38.71 -17.40
N ILE A 64 -18.66 -37.53 -17.24
CA ILE A 64 -19.80 -37.09 -18.02
C ILE A 64 -19.46 -35.71 -18.56
N GLU A 65 -19.56 -35.55 -19.88
CA GLU A 65 -19.18 -34.33 -20.58
C GLU A 65 -20.28 -33.94 -21.58
N GLY A 66 -20.66 -32.67 -21.57
CA GLY A 66 -21.63 -32.08 -22.48
C GLY A 66 -21.00 -30.91 -23.23
N ILE A 67 -21.16 -30.89 -24.55
CA ILE A 67 -20.71 -29.81 -25.42
C ILE A 67 -21.92 -28.99 -25.85
N PHE A 68 -21.86 -27.68 -25.64
CA PHE A 68 -22.96 -26.74 -25.87
C PHE A 68 -22.60 -25.63 -26.86
N ASP A 69 -23.55 -25.33 -27.75
CA ASP A 69 -23.63 -24.06 -28.44
C ASP A 69 -24.37 -23.03 -27.57
N ILE A 70 -23.68 -22.00 -27.11
CA ILE A 70 -24.24 -20.89 -26.34
C ILE A 70 -24.21 -19.57 -27.10
N SER A 71 -23.87 -19.58 -28.40
CA SER A 71 -23.76 -18.37 -29.25
C SER A 71 -25.01 -17.50 -29.28
N ARG A 72 -26.19 -18.11 -29.08
CA ARG A 72 -27.49 -17.43 -29.03
C ARG A 72 -27.85 -16.83 -27.66
N HIS A 73 -27.00 -17.05 -26.64
CA HIS A 73 -27.25 -16.63 -25.27
C HIS A 73 -26.21 -15.56 -24.90
N ASP A 74 -26.65 -14.45 -24.32
CA ASP A 74 -25.75 -13.40 -23.85
C ASP A 74 -25.20 -13.76 -22.45
N LEU A 75 -24.22 -14.69 -22.43
CA LEU A 75 -23.63 -15.22 -21.20
C LEU A 75 -22.24 -14.67 -20.91
N ARG A 76 -21.75 -13.71 -21.71
CA ARG A 76 -20.37 -13.21 -21.57
C ARG A 76 -20.09 -12.66 -20.18
N PHE A 77 -21.05 -11.92 -19.61
CA PHE A 77 -20.97 -11.40 -18.25
C PHE A 77 -20.74 -12.50 -17.20
N PHE A 78 -21.44 -13.64 -17.33
CA PHE A 78 -21.32 -14.74 -16.40
C PHE A 78 -19.90 -15.34 -16.41
N PHE A 79 -19.30 -15.46 -17.59
CA PHE A 79 -17.95 -16.00 -17.76
C PHE A 79 -16.90 -15.02 -17.22
N ASP A 80 -17.02 -13.73 -17.52
CA ASP A 80 -16.10 -12.69 -17.02
C ASP A 80 -16.17 -12.58 -15.49
N GLU A 81 -17.36 -12.58 -14.89
CA GLU A 81 -17.55 -12.50 -13.43
C GLU A 81 -16.94 -13.71 -12.69
N ASN A 82 -16.95 -14.89 -13.33
CA ASN A 82 -16.41 -16.12 -12.75
C ASN A 82 -14.97 -16.45 -13.21
N ASN A 83 -14.32 -15.57 -13.96
CA ASN A 83 -13.00 -15.79 -14.57
C ASN A 83 -12.91 -17.10 -15.38
N LEU A 84 -13.88 -17.33 -16.26
CA LEU A 84 -13.95 -18.51 -17.12
C LEU A 84 -13.69 -18.15 -18.58
N ASP A 85 -13.05 -19.05 -19.32
CA ASP A 85 -12.83 -18.86 -20.76
C ASP A 85 -14.16 -18.89 -21.53
N TYR A 86 -14.49 -17.82 -22.25
CA TYR A 86 -15.74 -17.74 -23.01
C TYR A 86 -15.57 -18.32 -24.43
N GLN A 87 -16.13 -19.51 -24.67
CA GLN A 87 -16.11 -20.20 -25.97
C GLN A 87 -17.54 -20.49 -26.45
N PRO A 88 -18.22 -19.51 -27.10
CA PRO A 88 -19.66 -19.58 -27.32
C PRO A 88 -20.12 -20.72 -28.23
N GLU A 89 -19.32 -21.14 -29.21
CA GLU A 89 -19.71 -22.18 -30.17
C GLU A 89 -19.46 -23.61 -29.65
N LEU A 90 -18.59 -23.74 -28.63
CA LEU A 90 -18.05 -25.00 -28.11
C LEU A 90 -17.80 -24.89 -26.60
N THR A 91 -18.84 -24.58 -25.82
CA THR A 91 -18.73 -24.58 -24.36
C THR A 91 -18.83 -26.01 -23.81
N ILE A 92 -17.84 -26.44 -23.05
CA ILE A 92 -17.73 -27.80 -22.50
C ILE A 92 -18.02 -27.76 -21.00
N LEU A 93 -19.01 -28.52 -20.55
CA LEU A 93 -19.27 -28.79 -19.14
C LEU A 93 -18.92 -30.25 -18.84
N ARG A 94 -17.99 -30.48 -17.90
CA ARG A 94 -17.54 -31.82 -17.53
C ARG A 94 -17.67 -32.06 -16.03
N ARG A 95 -18.25 -33.20 -15.68
CA ARG A 95 -18.32 -33.73 -14.32
C ARG A 95 -17.49 -35.00 -14.23
N GLU A 96 -16.59 -35.06 -13.25
CA GLU A 96 -15.84 -36.27 -12.93
C GLU A 96 -16.19 -36.76 -11.52
N ILE A 97 -16.31 -38.07 -11.35
CA ILE A 97 -16.46 -38.74 -10.05
C ILE A 97 -15.31 -39.74 -9.92
N LEU A 98 -14.46 -39.52 -8.92
CA LEU A 98 -13.30 -40.36 -8.66
C LEU A 98 -13.70 -41.63 -7.89
N PRO A 99 -12.90 -42.72 -7.96
CA PRO A 99 -13.04 -43.90 -7.11
C PRO A 99 -13.14 -43.58 -5.61
N SER A 100 -12.46 -42.51 -5.18
CA SER A 100 -12.49 -42.03 -3.80
C SER A 100 -13.82 -41.37 -3.40
N GLY A 101 -14.79 -41.25 -4.32
CA GLY A 101 -16.06 -40.58 -4.10
C GLY A 101 -16.05 -39.06 -4.24
N LYS A 102 -14.87 -38.46 -4.46
CA LYS A 102 -14.75 -37.00 -4.67
C LYS A 102 -15.21 -36.66 -6.08
N SER A 103 -15.97 -35.58 -6.22
CA SER A 103 -16.44 -35.09 -7.51
C SER A 103 -15.79 -33.76 -7.89
N ARG A 104 -15.46 -33.61 -9.17
CA ARG A 104 -14.87 -32.40 -9.77
C ARG A 104 -15.76 -31.91 -10.90
N ALA A 105 -15.85 -30.59 -11.06
CA ALA A 105 -16.54 -29.94 -12.17
C ALA A 105 -15.55 -29.09 -12.96
N PHE A 106 -15.77 -29.00 -14.26
CA PHE A 106 -14.97 -28.20 -15.18
C PHE A 106 -15.89 -27.47 -16.16
N VAL A 107 -15.51 -26.24 -16.50
CA VAL A 107 -16.09 -25.44 -17.58
C VAL A 107 -14.92 -25.05 -18.49
N ASN A 108 -14.95 -25.44 -19.76
CA ASN A 108 -13.86 -25.16 -20.72
C ASN A 108 -12.46 -25.48 -20.15
N ASP A 109 -12.33 -26.69 -19.62
CA ASP A 109 -11.12 -27.21 -18.93
C ASP A 109 -10.65 -26.47 -17.67
N THR A 110 -11.33 -25.38 -17.27
CA THR A 110 -11.08 -24.70 -15.99
C THR A 110 -11.83 -25.41 -14.86
N PRO A 111 -11.16 -25.83 -13.77
CA PRO A 111 -11.83 -26.44 -12.62
C PRO A 111 -12.69 -25.41 -11.89
N VAL A 112 -13.96 -25.76 -11.66
CA VAL A 112 -14.94 -24.86 -11.03
C VAL A 112 -15.61 -25.48 -9.81
N MET A 113 -16.12 -24.64 -8.92
CA MET A 113 -17.02 -25.11 -7.87
C MET A 113 -18.38 -25.50 -8.46
N LEU A 114 -19.05 -26.45 -7.83
CA LEU A 114 -20.40 -26.87 -8.26
C LEU A 114 -21.41 -25.72 -8.21
N SER A 115 -21.25 -24.81 -7.25
CA SER A 115 -22.03 -23.58 -7.11
C SER A 115 -21.86 -22.61 -8.28
N GLN A 116 -20.71 -22.66 -8.98
CA GLN A 116 -20.47 -21.87 -10.20
C GLN A 116 -21.00 -22.59 -11.43
N MET A 117 -20.90 -23.92 -11.50
CA MET A 117 -21.38 -24.68 -12.66
C MET A 117 -22.92 -24.71 -12.75
N LYS A 118 -23.61 -24.80 -11.61
CA LYS A 118 -25.06 -25.02 -11.56
C LYS A 118 -25.87 -23.90 -12.24
N PRO A 119 -25.68 -22.60 -11.94
CA PRO A 119 -26.42 -21.53 -12.61
C PRO A 119 -26.22 -21.51 -14.12
N LEU A 120 -25.01 -21.82 -14.59
CA LEU A 120 -24.72 -21.94 -16.02
C LEU A 120 -25.48 -23.13 -16.62
N ALA A 121 -25.48 -24.29 -15.97
CA ALA A 121 -26.15 -25.47 -16.48
C ALA A 121 -27.69 -25.32 -16.51
N ASP A 122 -28.28 -24.68 -15.51
CA ASP A 122 -29.72 -24.37 -15.42
C ASP A 122 -30.19 -23.46 -16.58
N LEU A 123 -29.29 -22.62 -17.13
CA LEU A 123 -29.57 -21.80 -18.32
C LEU A 123 -29.50 -22.58 -19.64
N LEU A 124 -28.81 -23.73 -19.65
CA LEU A 124 -28.49 -24.48 -20.88
C LEU A 124 -29.36 -25.72 -21.09
N ILE A 125 -29.83 -26.35 -20.01
CA ILE A 125 -30.68 -27.53 -20.06
C ILE A 125 -31.82 -27.37 -19.05
N ASP A 126 -33.06 -27.54 -19.52
CA ASP A 126 -34.21 -27.77 -18.65
C ASP A 126 -34.69 -29.22 -18.79
N ILE A 127 -34.90 -29.90 -17.66
CA ILE A 127 -35.39 -31.29 -17.62
C ILE A 127 -36.81 -31.30 -17.06
N HIS A 128 -37.79 -31.46 -17.95
CA HIS A 128 -39.18 -31.67 -17.56
C HIS A 128 -39.44 -33.15 -17.25
N SER A 129 -39.81 -33.43 -15.99
CA SER A 129 -40.25 -34.74 -15.50
C SER A 129 -41.64 -34.62 -14.88
N GLN A 130 -42.19 -35.72 -14.37
CA GLN A 130 -43.55 -35.78 -13.82
C GLN A 130 -43.85 -34.82 -12.64
N ASN A 131 -42.87 -34.05 -12.14
CA ASN A 131 -43.02 -33.06 -11.07
C ASN A 131 -42.64 -31.60 -11.46
N SER A 132 -42.54 -31.26 -12.74
CA SER A 132 -42.08 -29.93 -13.21
C SER A 132 -43.17 -28.85 -13.23
N ILE A 133 -43.63 -28.38 -12.06
CA ILE A 133 -44.56 -27.23 -11.93
C ILE A 133 -43.83 -25.94 -11.46
N ILE A 134 -42.49 -25.98 -11.35
CA ILE A 134 -41.73 -24.95 -10.60
C ILE A 134 -41.50 -23.65 -11.41
N LEU A 135 -41.31 -23.71 -12.74
CA LEU A 135 -40.95 -22.52 -13.53
C LEU A 135 -42.05 -21.45 -13.64
N LEU A 136 -43.33 -21.86 -13.72
CA LEU A 136 -44.45 -20.90 -13.78
C LEU A 136 -44.66 -20.14 -12.46
N GLN A 137 -44.07 -20.62 -11.36
CA GLN A 137 -44.08 -19.92 -10.07
C GLN A 137 -42.83 -19.06 -9.86
N ASP A 138 -41.84 -19.14 -10.77
CA ASP A 138 -40.65 -18.32 -10.70
C ASP A 138 -40.97 -16.89 -11.15
N ALA A 139 -40.82 -15.94 -10.21
CA ALA A 139 -41.06 -14.52 -10.46
C ALA A 139 -40.16 -13.95 -11.57
N ALA A 140 -38.93 -14.45 -11.73
CA ALA A 140 -38.03 -14.02 -12.80
C ALA A 140 -38.53 -14.48 -14.17
N PHE A 141 -39.04 -15.72 -14.26
CA PHE A 141 -39.64 -16.23 -15.49
C PHE A 141 -40.94 -15.49 -15.83
N GLN A 142 -41.80 -15.24 -14.84
CA GLN A 142 -43.02 -14.44 -15.04
C GLN A 142 -42.72 -13.04 -15.55
N LEU A 143 -41.70 -12.37 -14.99
CA LEU A 143 -41.26 -11.05 -15.44
C LEU A 143 -40.70 -11.07 -16.85
N ASP A 144 -39.88 -12.07 -17.21
CA ASP A 144 -39.34 -12.20 -18.56
C ASP A 144 -40.45 -12.43 -19.60
N VAL A 145 -41.45 -13.26 -19.28
CA VAL A 145 -42.62 -13.47 -20.14
C VAL A 145 -43.42 -12.16 -20.32
N LEU A 146 -43.62 -11.41 -19.24
CA LEU A 146 -44.33 -10.13 -19.26
C LEU A 146 -43.55 -9.06 -20.06
N ASP A 147 -42.24 -8.97 -19.86
CA ASP A 147 -41.35 -8.07 -20.59
C ASP A 147 -41.35 -8.34 -22.09
N ASN A 148 -41.34 -9.61 -22.50
CA ASN A 148 -41.45 -10.01 -23.89
C ASN A 148 -42.85 -9.72 -24.46
N PHE A 149 -43.91 -9.88 -23.68
CA PHE A 149 -45.27 -9.57 -24.11
C PHE A 149 -45.49 -8.07 -24.35
N CYS A 150 -44.92 -7.21 -23.49
CA CYS A 150 -45.04 -5.75 -23.60
C CYS A 150 -43.98 -5.10 -24.52
N ASP A 151 -43.15 -5.89 -25.21
CA ASP A 151 -42.03 -5.43 -26.05
C ASP A 151 -41.02 -4.50 -25.32
N ASN A 152 -40.84 -4.72 -24.02
CA ASN A 152 -39.95 -3.91 -23.16
C ASN A 152 -38.46 -4.28 -23.31
N THR A 153 -38.10 -5.10 -24.31
CA THR A 153 -36.75 -5.64 -24.50
C THR A 153 -35.68 -4.55 -24.62
N HIS A 154 -36.00 -3.43 -25.29
CA HIS A 154 -35.09 -2.30 -25.45
C HIS A 154 -34.90 -1.51 -24.15
N GLU A 155 -35.99 -1.19 -23.44
CA GLU A 155 -35.91 -0.48 -22.16
C GLU A 155 -35.20 -1.32 -21.08
N LEU A 156 -35.48 -2.63 -21.05
CA LEU A 156 -34.82 -3.56 -20.13
C LEU A 156 -33.32 -3.67 -20.41
N ARG A 157 -32.90 -3.67 -21.68
CA ARG A 157 -31.48 -3.66 -22.05
C ARG A 157 -30.79 -2.38 -21.58
N ASN A 158 -31.42 -1.22 -21.75
CA ASN A 158 -30.89 0.06 -21.29
C ASN A 158 -30.75 0.10 -19.77
N TYR A 159 -31.76 -0.38 -19.05
CA TYR A 159 -31.71 -0.50 -17.59
C TYR A 159 -30.57 -1.41 -17.13
N LYS A 160 -30.43 -2.61 -17.74
CA LYS A 160 -29.35 -3.56 -17.41
C LYS A 160 -27.96 -2.95 -17.66
N SER A 161 -27.78 -2.22 -18.76
CA SER A 161 -26.50 -1.55 -19.07
C SER A 161 -26.17 -0.43 -18.08
N LEU A 162 -27.15 0.40 -17.72
CA LEU A 162 -26.99 1.45 -16.72
C LEU A 162 -26.69 0.85 -15.33
N TYR A 163 -27.39 -0.23 -14.96
CA TYR A 163 -27.18 -0.95 -13.70
C TYR A 163 -25.78 -1.56 -13.63
N HIS A 164 -25.29 -2.12 -14.73
CA HIS A 164 -23.93 -2.64 -14.83
C HIS A 164 -22.89 -1.54 -14.59
N SER A 165 -23.06 -0.39 -15.26
CA SER A 165 -22.18 0.77 -15.08
C SER A 165 -22.20 1.28 -13.63
N TYR A 166 -23.39 1.31 -13.00
CA TYR A 166 -23.55 1.66 -11.59
C TYR A 166 -22.81 0.67 -10.67
N ARG A 167 -22.94 -0.64 -10.90
CA ARG A 167 -22.25 -1.68 -10.10
C ARG A 167 -20.73 -1.60 -10.20
N ILE A 168 -20.19 -1.33 -11.40
CA ILE A 168 -18.75 -1.09 -11.59
C ILE A 168 -18.32 0.13 -10.76
N LYS A 169 -19.06 1.24 -10.84
CA LYS A 169 -18.73 2.46 -10.09
C LYS A 169 -18.80 2.24 -8.57
N VAL A 170 -19.77 1.45 -8.08
CA VAL A 170 -19.85 1.06 -6.66
C VAL A 170 -18.59 0.31 -6.23
N GLN A 171 -18.15 -0.69 -7.00
CA GLN A 171 -16.92 -1.43 -6.67
C GLN A 171 -15.68 -0.52 -6.69
N GLN A 172 -15.60 0.42 -7.64
CA GLN A 172 -14.50 1.40 -7.68
C GLN A 172 -14.46 2.27 -6.42
N ILE A 173 -15.61 2.75 -5.95
CA ILE A 173 -15.69 3.57 -4.73
C ILE A 173 -15.41 2.75 -3.48
N GLU A 174 -15.90 1.51 -3.38
CA GLU A 174 -15.54 0.62 -2.27
C GLU A 174 -14.03 0.35 -2.22
N THR A 175 -13.38 0.22 -3.38
CA THR A 175 -11.92 0.09 -3.47
C THR A 175 -11.22 1.35 -2.98
N LEU A 176 -11.68 2.53 -3.40
CA LEU A 176 -11.13 3.81 -2.95
C LEU A 176 -11.33 4.03 -1.44
N ARG A 177 -12.49 3.69 -0.89
CA ARG A 177 -12.76 3.78 0.56
C ARG A 177 -11.85 2.89 1.39
N LYS A 178 -11.56 1.66 0.92
CA LYS A 178 -10.58 0.79 1.58
C LYS A 178 -9.17 1.40 1.55
N ALA A 179 -8.79 2.02 0.44
CA ALA A 179 -7.51 2.71 0.33
C ALA A 179 -7.45 3.97 1.22
N GLU A 180 -8.53 4.74 1.31
CA GLU A 180 -8.66 5.89 2.22
C GLU A 180 -8.55 5.45 3.68
N GLU A 181 -9.25 4.41 4.10
CA GLU A 181 -9.19 3.93 5.49
C GLU A 181 -7.76 3.52 5.90
N GLN A 182 -7.04 2.85 5.00
CA GLN A 182 -5.63 2.52 5.21
C GLN A 182 -4.74 3.77 5.27
N ALA A 183 -4.93 4.70 4.32
CA ALA A 183 -4.14 5.92 4.25
C ALA A 183 -4.43 6.90 5.41
N ARG A 184 -5.63 6.87 5.99
CA ARG A 184 -6.01 7.71 7.13
C ARG A 184 -5.19 7.42 8.38
N ALA A 185 -4.96 6.13 8.66
CA ALA A 185 -4.14 5.73 9.80
C ALA A 185 -2.68 6.20 9.63
N GLU A 186 -2.17 6.20 8.40
CA GLU A 186 -0.85 6.72 8.08
C GLU A 186 -0.79 8.26 8.09
N GLN A 187 -1.88 8.94 7.73
CA GLN A 187 -1.95 10.40 7.69
C GLN A 187 -1.69 11.03 9.06
N ASP A 188 -2.32 10.53 10.13
CA ASP A 188 -2.10 11.05 11.48
C ASP A 188 -0.64 10.90 11.92
N PHE A 189 -0.02 9.77 11.55
CA PHE A 189 1.40 9.54 11.81
C PHE A 189 2.28 10.52 11.03
N TYR A 190 2.08 10.65 9.71
CA TYR A 190 2.87 11.58 8.89
C TYR A 190 2.68 13.04 9.30
N LYS A 191 1.46 13.42 9.70
CA LYS A 191 1.15 14.76 10.18
C LYS A 191 1.92 15.09 11.46
N TYR A 192 1.91 14.19 12.44
CA TYR A 192 2.67 14.39 13.67
C TYR A 192 4.18 14.58 13.40
N GLN A 193 4.74 13.75 12.52
CA GLN A 193 6.16 13.82 12.16
C GLN A 193 6.49 15.08 11.35
N TYR A 194 5.62 15.47 10.42
CA TYR A 194 5.75 16.70 9.65
C TYR A 194 5.71 17.94 10.55
N ASP A 195 4.73 18.01 11.46
CA ASP A 195 4.56 19.14 12.37
C ASP A 195 5.77 19.29 13.31
N GLU A 196 6.39 18.19 13.73
CA GLU A 196 7.60 18.21 14.54
C GLU A 196 8.79 18.86 13.78
N ILE A 197 9.02 18.47 12.52
CA ILE A 197 10.08 19.06 11.69
C ILE A 197 9.77 20.52 11.36
N VAL A 198 8.52 20.86 11.04
CA VAL A 198 8.10 22.24 10.75
C VAL A 198 8.25 23.14 11.97
N LYS A 199 7.87 22.66 13.16
CA LYS A 199 8.01 23.41 14.41
C LYS A 199 9.48 23.66 14.75
N ALA A 200 10.36 22.71 14.45
CA ALA A 200 11.79 22.89 14.63
C ALA A 200 12.40 23.85 13.59
N ALA A 201 11.82 23.95 12.39
CA ALA A 201 12.25 24.85 11.32
C ALA A 201 13.79 24.89 11.10
N PRO A 202 14.44 23.74 10.84
CA PRO A 202 15.88 23.70 10.62
C PRO A 202 16.23 24.36 9.27
N ALA A 203 17.29 25.16 9.25
CA ALA A 203 17.79 25.81 8.05
C ALA A 203 19.05 25.10 7.50
N ILE A 204 19.21 25.09 6.18
CA ILE A 204 20.40 24.54 5.53
C ILE A 204 21.62 25.36 5.96
N GLY A 205 22.69 24.69 6.37
CA GLY A 205 23.92 25.33 6.86
C GLY A 205 23.89 25.70 8.36
N GLU A 206 22.71 25.83 8.98
CA GLU A 206 22.55 26.23 10.39
C GLU A 206 23.34 25.33 11.34
N GLN A 207 23.29 24.01 11.12
CA GLN A 207 23.99 23.06 11.99
C GLN A 207 25.52 23.28 12.00
N GLN A 208 26.12 23.48 10.83
CA GLN A 208 27.56 23.70 10.71
C GLN A 208 27.97 25.02 11.37
N GLU A 209 27.21 26.09 11.12
CA GLU A 209 27.45 27.40 11.73
C GLU A 209 27.40 27.33 13.27
N ILE A 210 26.40 26.63 13.83
CA ILE A 210 26.27 26.50 15.27
C ILE A 210 27.38 25.62 15.86
N GLU A 211 27.77 24.53 15.19
CA GLU A 211 28.87 23.67 15.64
C GLU A 211 30.22 24.39 15.66
N GLU A 212 30.49 25.21 14.64
CA GLU A 212 31.68 26.08 14.61
C GLU A 212 31.67 27.09 15.76
N GLU A 213 30.53 27.74 16.00
CA GLU A 213 30.38 28.71 17.09
C GLU A 213 30.52 28.04 18.47
N LEU A 214 29.90 26.88 18.68
CA LEU A 214 30.03 26.09 19.91
C LEU A 214 31.47 25.63 20.14
N GLY A 215 32.20 25.27 19.06
CA GLY A 215 33.62 24.95 19.15
C GLY A 215 34.41 26.11 19.75
N MET A 216 34.17 27.33 19.27
CA MET A 216 34.81 28.54 19.80
C MET A 216 34.41 28.82 21.26
N LEU A 217 33.11 28.75 21.57
CA LEU A 217 32.60 29.02 22.93
C LEU A 217 33.04 27.99 23.96
N ARG A 218 33.10 26.70 23.61
CA ARG A 218 33.54 25.63 24.51
C ARG A 218 35.00 25.81 24.94
N HIS A 219 35.83 26.31 24.03
CA HIS A 219 37.24 26.60 24.33
C HIS A 219 37.42 27.96 25.00
N ALA A 220 36.46 28.90 24.89
CA ALA A 220 36.58 30.25 25.45
C ALA A 220 36.78 30.25 26.98
N GLU A 221 36.07 29.40 27.73
CA GLU A 221 36.22 29.33 29.19
C GLU A 221 37.59 28.78 29.60
N GLU A 222 38.05 27.70 28.95
CA GLU A 222 39.37 27.13 29.20
C GLU A 222 40.48 28.11 28.81
N ILE A 223 40.36 28.76 27.65
CA ILE A 223 41.32 29.77 27.18
C ILE A 223 41.38 30.93 28.16
N LYS A 224 40.23 31.47 28.59
CA LYS A 224 40.18 32.60 29.54
C LYS A 224 40.78 32.23 30.88
N SER A 225 40.47 31.05 31.41
CA SER A 225 41.04 30.55 32.66
C SER A 225 42.56 30.37 32.57
N ARG A 226 43.06 29.78 31.48
CA ARG A 226 44.50 29.60 31.26
C ARG A 226 45.23 30.94 31.07
N LEU A 227 44.67 31.87 30.29
CA LEU A 227 45.25 33.21 30.11
C LEU A 227 45.28 33.99 31.43
N PHE A 228 44.22 33.91 32.23
CA PHE A 228 44.18 34.51 33.58
C PHE A 228 45.26 33.91 34.50
N ASN A 229 45.45 32.59 34.48
CA ASN A 229 46.52 31.96 35.26
C ASN A 229 47.91 32.39 34.78
N VAL A 230 48.12 32.53 33.48
CA VAL A 230 49.39 33.04 32.92
C VAL A 230 49.61 34.49 33.35
N SER A 231 48.60 35.36 33.29
CA SER A 231 48.75 36.76 33.73
C SER A 231 49.07 36.84 35.23
N GLN A 232 48.42 36.02 36.07
CA GLN A 232 48.73 35.93 37.49
C GLN A 232 50.18 35.48 37.75
N LEU A 233 50.70 34.50 37.01
CA LEU A 233 52.09 34.06 37.16
C LEU A 233 53.12 35.14 36.77
N LEU A 234 52.73 36.06 35.86
CA LEU A 234 53.58 37.16 35.41
C LEU A 234 53.54 38.34 36.39
N GLU A 235 52.37 38.67 36.94
CA GLU A 235 52.09 39.93 37.66
C GLU A 235 51.87 39.81 39.19
N ALA A 236 51.71 38.60 39.75
CA ALA A 236 51.41 38.44 41.18
C ALA A 236 52.57 38.87 42.10
N ASP A 237 52.29 39.01 43.40
CA ASP A 237 53.32 39.14 44.43
C ASP A 237 54.24 37.90 44.41
N ASN A 238 55.56 38.10 44.27
CA ASN A 238 56.57 37.08 43.89
C ASN A 238 56.45 36.51 42.47
N GLY A 239 55.79 37.21 41.55
CA GLY A 239 55.69 36.88 40.14
C GLY A 239 56.99 37.13 39.37
N MET A 240 57.00 36.76 38.08
CA MET A 240 58.17 36.93 37.21
C MET A 240 58.66 38.38 37.12
N GLU A 241 57.77 39.38 37.15
CA GLU A 241 58.17 40.79 37.15
C GLU A 241 59.03 41.15 38.38
N GLN A 242 58.58 40.75 39.57
CA GLN A 242 59.30 41.01 40.82
C GLN A 242 60.63 40.26 40.86
N ILE A 243 60.66 38.98 40.46
CA ILE A 243 61.87 38.17 40.39
C ILE A 243 62.90 38.79 39.43
N PHE A 244 62.48 39.24 38.25
CA PHE A 244 63.38 39.92 37.32
C PHE A 244 63.86 41.28 37.85
N GLY A 245 63.02 42.00 38.59
CA GLY A 245 63.41 43.22 39.29
C GLY A 245 64.50 42.97 40.34
N GLU A 246 64.37 41.91 41.14
CA GLU A 246 65.36 41.48 42.13
C GLU A 246 66.67 41.04 41.45
N ILE A 247 66.60 40.21 40.40
CA ILE A 247 67.77 39.80 39.60
C ILE A 247 68.52 41.02 39.07
N LEU A 248 67.83 41.97 38.46
CA LEU A 248 68.46 43.17 37.92
C LEU A 248 69.08 44.05 39.01
N THR A 249 68.47 44.12 40.19
CA THR A 249 68.99 44.87 41.33
C THR A 249 70.31 44.28 41.84
N GLU A 250 70.35 42.96 42.04
CA GLU A 250 71.54 42.23 42.47
C GLU A 250 72.64 42.22 41.39
N TYR A 251 72.25 42.19 40.11
CA TYR A 251 73.19 42.11 38.99
C TYR A 251 73.76 43.48 38.58
N LYS A 252 73.08 44.58 38.90
CA LYS A 252 73.50 45.95 38.58
C LYS A 252 74.94 46.29 38.99
N PRO A 253 75.41 46.02 40.23
CA PRO A 253 76.80 46.29 40.61
C PRO A 253 77.81 45.42 39.85
N LEU A 254 77.40 44.27 39.32
CA LEU A 254 78.31 43.35 38.61
C LEU A 254 78.71 43.84 37.21
N ARG A 255 77.86 44.67 36.59
CA ARG A 255 78.04 45.16 35.21
C ARG A 255 79.34 45.94 35.01
N SER A 256 79.87 46.57 36.05
CA SER A 256 81.09 47.39 35.95
C SER A 256 82.40 46.58 36.05
N TYR A 257 82.35 45.30 36.44
CA TYR A 257 83.55 44.49 36.64
C TYR A 257 84.12 43.89 35.35
N SER A 258 83.31 43.65 34.31
CA SER A 258 83.79 43.20 33.00
C SER A 258 82.79 43.48 31.88
N ALA A 259 83.28 43.58 30.64
CA ALA A 259 82.43 43.72 29.45
C ALA A 259 81.49 42.52 29.24
N GLU A 260 81.94 41.33 29.63
CA GLU A 260 81.14 40.10 29.56
C GLU A 260 79.96 40.13 30.52
N LEU A 261 80.18 40.60 31.76
CA LEU A 261 79.11 40.80 32.74
C LEU A 261 78.16 41.92 32.31
N ASN A 262 78.66 43.01 31.71
CA ASN A 262 77.77 44.05 31.17
C ASN A 262 76.84 43.52 30.07
N ALA A 263 77.37 42.73 29.12
CA ALA A 263 76.57 42.13 28.05
C ALA A 263 75.47 41.19 28.58
N ILE A 264 75.75 40.40 29.64
CA ILE A 264 74.73 39.59 30.31
C ILE A 264 73.67 40.48 31.00
N GLY A 265 74.10 41.57 31.61
CA GLY A 265 73.22 42.56 32.21
C GLY A 265 72.22 43.17 31.21
N GLU A 266 72.71 43.57 30.03
CA GLU A 266 71.87 44.07 28.92
C GLU A 266 70.86 43.01 28.45
N ARG A 267 71.25 41.73 28.40
CA ARG A 267 70.34 40.63 28.09
C ARG A 267 69.25 40.44 29.14
N PHE A 268 69.56 40.56 30.43
CA PHE A 268 68.53 40.50 31.47
C PHE A 268 67.51 41.65 31.34
N GLU A 269 67.98 42.86 31.00
CA GLU A 269 67.11 44.02 30.79
C GLU A 269 66.19 43.80 29.58
N SER A 270 66.75 43.34 28.47
CA SER A 270 66.01 43.02 27.25
C SER A 270 64.98 41.92 27.48
N SER A 271 65.33 40.85 28.18
CA SER A 271 64.40 39.77 28.51
C SER A 271 63.27 40.25 29.42
N ARG A 272 63.54 41.18 30.36
CA ARG A 272 62.48 41.76 31.21
C ARG A 272 61.47 42.53 30.38
N LEU A 273 61.93 43.40 29.47
CA LEU A 273 61.05 44.18 28.60
C LEU A 273 60.18 43.28 27.72
N GLU A 274 60.76 42.25 27.11
CA GLU A 274 60.03 41.26 26.31
C GLU A 274 58.95 40.54 27.14
N LEU A 275 59.27 40.15 28.38
CA LEU A 275 58.30 39.52 29.28
C LEU A 275 57.15 40.45 29.67
N MET A 276 57.42 41.74 29.87
CA MET A 276 56.38 42.74 30.16
C MET A 276 55.45 42.94 28.96
N ASP A 277 56.00 42.98 27.74
CA ASP A 277 55.19 43.07 26.52
C ASP A 277 54.31 41.83 26.34
N LEU A 278 54.85 40.63 26.56
CA LEU A 278 54.08 39.38 26.55
C LEU A 278 52.98 39.36 27.61
N ALA A 279 53.25 39.86 28.82
CA ALA A 279 52.24 39.96 29.88
C ALA A 279 51.07 40.85 29.47
N ALA A 280 51.37 42.05 28.94
CA ALA A 280 50.37 42.98 28.44
C ALA A 280 49.56 42.40 27.29
N GLU A 281 50.19 41.64 26.38
CA GLU A 281 49.52 41.00 25.26
C GLU A 281 48.60 39.86 25.71
N VAL A 282 49.06 38.98 26.62
CA VAL A 282 48.26 37.92 27.23
C VAL A 282 47.04 38.49 27.94
N HIS A 283 47.22 39.56 28.72
CA HIS A 283 46.13 40.23 29.43
C HIS A 283 45.09 40.78 28.45
N LYS A 284 45.54 41.50 27.41
CA LYS A 284 44.66 42.06 26.37
C LYS A 284 43.91 40.99 25.58
N ILE A 285 44.52 39.85 25.31
CA ILE A 285 43.83 38.71 24.68
C ILE A 285 42.79 38.14 25.64
N GLY A 286 43.13 37.95 26.92
CA GLY A 286 42.22 37.44 27.95
C GLY A 286 40.97 38.30 28.14
N GLU A 287 41.09 39.63 28.06
CA GLU A 287 39.95 40.56 28.14
C GLU A 287 39.00 40.44 26.94
N ARG A 288 39.53 40.10 25.75
CA ARG A 288 38.74 39.93 24.52
C ARG A 288 37.97 38.62 24.47
N VAL A 289 38.36 37.62 25.26
CA VAL A 289 37.66 36.33 25.31
C VAL A 289 36.35 36.51 26.08
N GLU A 290 35.25 36.62 25.33
CA GLU A 290 33.90 36.62 25.88
C GLU A 290 33.47 35.19 26.20
N VAL A 291 33.10 34.96 27.47
CA VAL A 291 32.49 33.70 27.91
C VAL A 291 31.01 34.00 28.06
N ASN A 292 30.19 33.38 27.22
CA ASN A 292 28.74 33.51 27.24
C ASN A 292 28.09 32.13 27.44
N PRO A 293 27.93 31.68 28.69
CA PRO A 293 27.39 30.37 29.01
C PRO A 293 25.95 30.18 28.50
N ASP A 294 25.12 31.22 28.64
CA ASP A 294 23.72 31.19 28.21
C ASP A 294 23.59 30.95 26.70
N ARG A 295 24.45 31.60 25.91
CA ARG A 295 24.51 31.40 24.46
C ARG A 295 25.00 29.99 24.10
N ALA A 296 26.03 29.49 24.79
CA ALA A 296 26.51 28.12 24.58
C ALA A 296 25.41 27.08 24.92
N GLU A 297 24.65 27.28 25.99
CA GLU A 297 23.54 26.39 26.35
C GLU A 297 22.41 26.43 25.32
N ALA A 298 22.02 27.63 24.86
CA ALA A 298 21.00 27.80 23.83
C ALA A 298 21.39 27.12 22.50
N LEU A 299 22.63 27.31 22.05
CA LEU A 299 23.17 26.70 20.85
C LEU A 299 23.29 25.18 20.99
N THR A 300 23.71 24.69 22.16
CA THR A 300 23.77 23.24 22.44
C THR A 300 22.37 22.62 22.39
N GLY A 301 21.37 23.28 22.98
CA GLY A 301 19.97 22.87 22.89
C GLY A 301 19.46 22.81 21.46
N ARG A 302 19.82 23.81 20.64
CA ARG A 302 19.44 23.88 19.22
C ARG A 302 20.05 22.74 18.39
N VAL A 303 21.35 22.49 18.54
CA VAL A 303 22.04 21.39 17.85
C VAL A 303 21.51 20.03 18.29
N ASN A 304 21.26 19.84 19.59
CA ASN A 304 20.67 18.59 20.09
C ASN A 304 19.28 18.32 19.49
N LEU A 305 18.45 19.35 19.34
CA LEU A 305 17.15 19.22 18.68
C LEU A 305 17.31 18.74 17.23
N ILE A 306 18.25 19.32 16.47
CA ILE A 306 18.53 18.93 15.09
C ILE A 306 18.98 17.46 15.04
N TYR A 307 19.93 17.05 15.89
CA TYR A 307 20.39 15.67 15.96
C TYR A 307 19.28 14.68 16.35
N GLN A 308 18.41 15.05 17.29
CA GLN A 308 17.27 14.21 17.68
C GLN A 308 16.34 13.95 16.49
N LEU A 309 16.03 14.98 15.70
CA LEU A 309 15.23 14.85 14.49
C LEU A 309 15.95 14.00 13.43
N GLN A 310 17.24 14.26 13.18
CA GLN A 310 18.05 13.48 12.24
C GLN A 310 18.08 12.00 12.61
N HIS A 311 18.30 11.68 13.89
CA HIS A 311 18.31 10.31 14.37
C HIS A 311 16.93 9.65 14.29
N LYS A 312 15.87 10.38 14.65
CA LYS A 312 14.49 9.90 14.58
C LYS A 312 14.08 9.55 13.14
N HIS A 313 14.48 10.37 12.17
CA HIS A 313 14.20 10.17 10.74
C HIS A 313 15.30 9.40 9.99
N LYS A 314 16.37 8.98 10.68
CA LYS A 314 17.52 8.24 10.14
C LYS A 314 18.19 8.94 8.95
N VAL A 315 18.39 10.24 9.06
CA VAL A 315 19.04 11.07 8.04
C VAL A 315 20.35 11.64 8.57
N ALA A 316 21.28 11.96 7.66
CA ALA A 316 22.63 12.41 8.01
C ALA A 316 22.78 13.93 8.11
N ASP A 317 21.89 14.69 7.45
CA ASP A 317 22.00 16.14 7.32
C ASP A 317 20.62 16.81 7.30
N VAL A 318 20.62 18.15 7.43
CA VAL A 318 19.41 18.98 7.40
C VAL A 318 18.70 18.94 6.05
N GLU A 319 19.44 18.86 4.93
CA GLU A 319 18.83 18.79 3.60
C GLU A 319 17.96 17.53 3.44
N SER A 320 18.50 16.40 3.87
CA SER A 320 17.80 15.11 3.90
C SER A 320 16.60 15.15 4.83
N LEU A 321 16.70 15.83 5.98
CA LEU A 321 15.57 16.03 6.90
C LEU A 321 14.44 16.85 6.26
N LEU A 322 14.79 17.90 5.51
CA LEU A 322 13.83 18.71 4.75
C LEU A 322 13.20 17.91 3.60
N ALA A 323 13.96 17.03 2.95
CA ALA A 323 13.43 16.12 1.94
C ALA A 323 12.39 15.15 2.54
N VAL A 324 12.66 14.61 3.73
CA VAL A 324 11.70 13.76 4.48
C VAL A 324 10.43 14.54 4.83
N ARG A 325 10.56 15.80 5.28
CA ARG A 325 9.40 16.69 5.52
C ARG A 325 8.55 16.83 4.25
N ASP A 326 9.18 17.08 3.12
CA ASP A 326 8.48 17.28 1.84
C ASP A 326 7.83 15.96 1.35
N GLU A 327 8.45 14.82 1.62
CA GLU A 327 7.85 13.50 1.38
C GLU A 327 6.57 13.29 2.22
N TYR A 328 6.62 13.58 3.53
CA TYR A 328 5.45 13.48 4.39
C TYR A 328 4.32 14.40 3.92
N ARG A 329 4.66 15.61 3.47
CA ARG A 329 3.67 16.53 2.88
C ARG A 329 2.97 15.93 1.66
N ARG A 330 3.73 15.38 0.72
CA ARG A 330 3.16 14.74 -0.49
C ARG A 330 2.25 13.56 -0.12
N LYS A 331 2.65 12.73 0.83
CA LYS A 331 1.82 11.60 1.30
C LYS A 331 0.51 12.06 1.93
N MET A 332 0.52 13.19 2.64
CA MET A 332 -0.71 13.79 3.17
C MET A 332 -1.59 14.38 2.06
N ASP A 333 -1.00 15.05 1.06
CA ASP A 333 -1.74 15.62 -0.08
C ASP A 333 -2.41 14.51 -0.93
N ASP A 334 -1.73 13.35 -1.09
CA ASP A 334 -2.29 12.19 -1.81
C ASP A 334 -3.55 11.64 -1.12
N TYR A 335 -3.61 11.68 0.22
CA TYR A 335 -4.79 11.30 0.99
C TYR A 335 -5.97 12.26 0.73
N ASP A 336 -5.74 13.57 0.79
CA ASP A 336 -6.79 14.57 0.56
C ASP A 336 -7.39 14.41 -0.86
N SER A 337 -6.54 14.11 -1.85
CA SER A 337 -6.98 13.77 -3.22
C SER A 337 -7.83 12.51 -3.31
N LEU A 338 -7.61 11.50 -2.45
CA LEU A 338 -8.47 10.30 -2.38
C LEU A 338 -9.85 10.64 -1.82
N ALA A 339 -9.93 11.42 -0.75
CA ALA A 339 -11.20 11.86 -0.16
C ALA A 339 -12.04 12.67 -1.16
N ASP A 340 -11.40 13.55 -1.93
CA ASP A 340 -12.06 14.31 -3.00
C ASP A 340 -12.61 13.41 -4.12
N LYS A 341 -11.83 12.41 -4.54
CA LYS A 341 -12.26 11.43 -5.56
C LYS A 341 -13.45 10.59 -5.10
N ILE A 342 -13.47 10.18 -3.82
CA ILE A 342 -14.59 9.44 -3.23
C ILE A 342 -15.84 10.32 -3.25
N THR A 343 -15.74 11.56 -2.76
CA THR A 343 -16.86 12.51 -2.72
C THR A 343 -17.42 12.80 -4.11
N ALA A 344 -16.55 12.97 -5.12
CA ALA A 344 -16.97 13.16 -6.50
C ALA A 344 -17.66 11.89 -7.07
N GLY A 345 -17.10 10.71 -6.80
CA GLY A 345 -17.68 9.44 -7.21
C GLY A 345 -19.06 9.17 -6.58
N GLU A 346 -19.26 9.54 -5.32
CA GLU A 346 -20.54 9.37 -4.62
C GLU A 346 -21.64 10.22 -5.24
N LYS A 347 -21.33 11.47 -5.61
CA LYS A 347 -22.27 12.33 -6.36
C LYS A 347 -22.64 11.72 -7.71
N GLU A 348 -21.68 11.13 -8.42
CA GLU A 348 -21.96 10.41 -9.67
C GLU A 348 -22.85 9.19 -9.43
N LEU A 349 -22.62 8.40 -8.37
CA LEU A 349 -23.47 7.27 -8.00
C LEU A 349 -24.91 7.71 -7.69
N GLU A 350 -25.11 8.81 -6.96
CA GLU A 350 -26.45 9.33 -6.70
C GLU A 350 -27.18 9.71 -7.99
N LEU A 351 -26.49 10.33 -8.93
CA LEU A 351 -27.05 10.68 -10.24
C LEU A 351 -27.40 9.41 -11.05
N MET A 352 -26.53 8.39 -11.04
CA MET A 352 -26.80 7.12 -11.70
C MET A 352 -27.97 6.37 -11.05
N MET A 353 -28.08 6.41 -9.72
CA MET A 353 -29.17 5.79 -8.97
C MET A 353 -30.51 6.46 -9.29
N LYS A 354 -30.56 7.80 -9.39
CA LYS A 354 -31.77 8.51 -9.82
C LYS A 354 -32.21 8.10 -11.23
N LYS A 355 -31.27 8.05 -12.18
CA LYS A 355 -31.57 7.57 -13.55
C LYS A 355 -32.06 6.13 -13.58
N LEU A 356 -31.49 5.25 -12.74
CA LEU A 356 -31.95 3.88 -12.58
C LEU A 356 -33.38 3.82 -12.03
N GLN A 357 -33.71 4.62 -11.02
CA GLN A 357 -35.06 4.70 -10.46
C GLN A 357 -36.08 5.20 -11.49
N GLU A 358 -35.73 6.21 -12.28
CA GLU A 358 -36.57 6.72 -13.37
C GLU A 358 -36.83 5.64 -14.44
N GLN A 359 -35.79 4.94 -14.88
CA GLN A 359 -35.93 3.85 -15.85
C GLN A 359 -36.70 2.64 -15.28
N ALA A 360 -36.48 2.29 -14.01
CA ALA A 360 -37.23 1.23 -13.35
C ALA A 360 -38.72 1.58 -13.23
N ALA A 361 -39.05 2.84 -12.94
CA ALA A 361 -40.42 3.31 -12.88
C ALA A 361 -41.08 3.26 -14.27
N ALA A 362 -40.38 3.70 -15.32
CA ALA A 362 -40.88 3.62 -16.70
C ALA A 362 -41.18 2.16 -17.11
N LEU A 363 -40.23 1.26 -16.87
CA LEU A 363 -40.40 -0.18 -17.09
C LEU A 363 -41.58 -0.76 -16.29
N SER A 364 -41.78 -0.32 -15.05
CA SER A 364 -42.88 -0.80 -14.21
C SER A 364 -44.24 -0.29 -14.68
N VAL A 365 -44.32 0.86 -15.34
CA VAL A 365 -45.56 1.39 -15.93
C VAL A 365 -45.86 0.74 -17.28
N SER A 366 -44.82 0.35 -18.03
CA SER A 366 -44.94 -0.33 -19.32
C SER A 366 -45.31 -1.82 -19.20
N ARG A 367 -45.21 -2.37 -17.98
CA ARG A 367 -45.56 -3.74 -17.60
C ARG A 367 -46.97 -3.79 -17.04
#